data_AF-A0A3D0LVM8-F1
#
_entry.id   AF-A0A3D0LVM8-F1
#
_cell.length_a   1.000
_cell.length_b   1.000
_cell.length_c   1.000
_cell.angle_alpha   90.00
_cell.angle_beta   90.00
_cell.angle_gamma   90.00
#
_symmetry.space_group_name_H-M   'P 1'
#
loop_
_entity.id
_entity.type
_entity.pdbx_description
1 polymer ?
#
loop_
_entity_poly.entity_id
_entity_poly.type
_entity_poly.pdbx_seq_one_letter_code
_entity_poly.pdbx_strand_id
1 'polypeptide(L)'
;MGMGEPLLNFDHTLSALRLMLDDFGYGLSRRRVTVSTAGVVPAMDRLRAACPVALAVSLHAPSDALRDRLAPINQKYPLRELMAACRRYVADAPRDFITFEYVLLDAVNDSPAHARELLALTRDIPCKFNLIPFNPFAGAGFSRSRPAAVQHFRDVLIQGGRVTTTRKTRGDDIDAACGQLAGRVEDKTRRRERGILRTVA
;
A
#
# COMPACT_ATOMS: atom_id res chain seq x y z
N MET A 1 3.84 -5.40 -4.32
CA MET A 1 3.87 -5.18 -5.78
C MET A 1 5.25 -4.61 -6.09
N GLY A 2 6.08 -5.25 -6.91
CA GLY A 2 7.40 -4.74 -7.32
C GLY A 2 8.32 -4.15 -6.24
N MET A 3 9.33 -3.40 -6.67
CA MET A 3 10.18 -2.55 -5.83
C MET A 3 9.95 -1.08 -6.20
N GLY A 4 9.99 -0.20 -5.19
CA GLY A 4 9.91 1.26 -5.38
C GLY A 4 8.49 1.83 -5.34
N GLU A 5 8.41 3.15 -5.22
CA GLU A 5 7.16 3.93 -5.28
C GLU A 5 6.94 4.41 -6.72
N PRO A 6 5.97 3.86 -7.47
CA PRO A 6 5.81 4.18 -8.89
C PRO A 6 5.50 5.67 -9.13
N LEU A 7 4.79 6.32 -8.20
CA LEU A 7 4.42 7.73 -8.37
C LEU A 7 5.58 8.70 -8.14
N LEU A 8 6.70 8.26 -7.54
CA LEU A 8 7.94 9.02 -7.51
C LEU A 8 8.76 8.85 -8.80
N ASN A 9 8.42 7.85 -9.61
CA ASN A 9 8.97 7.63 -10.95
C ASN A 9 7.89 7.85 -12.02
N PHE A 10 7.23 9.01 -11.96
CA PHE A 10 5.96 9.23 -12.64
C PHE A 10 6.06 9.09 -14.17
N ASP A 11 7.05 9.73 -14.81
CA ASP A 11 7.10 9.80 -16.27
C ASP A 11 7.41 8.44 -16.91
N HIS A 12 8.30 7.66 -16.30
CA HIS A 12 8.58 6.29 -16.73
C HIS A 12 7.42 5.34 -16.42
N THR A 13 6.76 5.50 -15.27
CA THR A 13 5.54 4.76 -14.95
C THR A 13 4.44 5.02 -15.97
N LEU A 14 4.19 6.29 -16.30
CA LEU A 14 3.17 6.68 -17.27
C LEU A 14 3.46 6.12 -18.66
N SER A 15 4.72 6.17 -19.10
CA SER A 15 5.14 5.57 -20.37
C SER A 15 4.89 4.06 -20.41
N ALA A 16 5.25 3.35 -19.34
CA ALA A 16 5.02 1.91 -19.24
C ALA A 16 3.52 1.56 -19.20
N LEU A 17 2.71 2.33 -18.47
CA LEU A 17 1.26 2.15 -18.44
C LEU A 17 0.65 2.31 -19.83
N ARG A 18 1.04 3.35 -20.58
CA ARG A 18 0.53 3.55 -21.94
C ARG A 18 0.85 2.35 -22.84
N LEU A 19 2.07 1.85 -22.81
CA LEU A 19 2.46 0.66 -23.58
C LEU A 19 1.66 -0.61 -23.17
N MET A 20 1.43 -0.81 -21.87
CA MET A 20 0.64 -1.94 -21.38
C MET A 20 -0.82 -1.88 -21.83
N LEU A 21 -1.37 -0.68 -22.00
CA LEU A 21 -2.78 -0.45 -22.36
C LEU A 21 -2.99 -0.32 -23.87
N ASP A 22 -1.94 -0.11 -24.65
CA ASP A 22 -2.01 0.08 -26.09
C ASP A 22 -2.46 -1.21 -26.79
N ASP A 23 -3.42 -1.11 -27.70
CA ASP A 23 -3.96 -2.23 -28.47
C ASP A 23 -2.92 -2.83 -29.44
N PHE A 24 -1.93 -2.03 -29.88
CA PHE A 24 -0.77 -2.50 -30.65
C PHE A 24 0.40 -2.96 -29.77
N GLY A 25 0.30 -2.77 -28.45
CA GLY A 25 1.25 -3.25 -27.45
C GLY A 25 0.76 -4.54 -26.79
N TYR A 26 0.36 -4.44 -25.53
CA TYR A 26 -0.15 -5.60 -24.77
C TYR A 26 -1.68 -5.68 -24.69
N GLY A 27 -2.40 -4.60 -25.05
CA GLY A 27 -3.88 -4.57 -25.05
C GLY A 27 -4.52 -4.87 -23.69
N LEU A 28 -3.86 -4.55 -22.57
CA LEU A 28 -4.39 -4.85 -21.26
C LEU A 28 -5.51 -3.88 -20.89
N SER A 29 -6.60 -4.40 -20.33
CA SER A 29 -7.65 -3.55 -19.77
C SER A 29 -7.10 -2.70 -18.61
N ARG A 30 -7.50 -1.42 -18.57
CA ARG A 30 -7.26 -0.52 -17.42
C ARG A 30 -7.74 -1.09 -16.08
N ARG A 31 -8.72 -2.00 -16.10
CA ARG A 31 -9.20 -2.72 -14.90
C ARG A 31 -8.26 -3.82 -14.42
N ARG A 32 -7.32 -4.27 -15.26
CA ARG A 32 -6.37 -5.36 -14.97
C ARG A 32 -4.94 -4.86 -14.73
N VAL A 33 -4.62 -3.63 -15.11
CA VAL A 33 -3.38 -2.95 -14.72
C VAL A 33 -3.64 -2.18 -13.43
N THR A 34 -2.91 -2.51 -12.35
CA THR A 34 -3.06 -1.85 -11.05
C THR A 34 -1.77 -1.14 -10.64
N VAL A 35 -1.86 0.15 -10.34
CA VAL A 35 -0.78 0.91 -9.70
C VAL A 35 -1.02 0.88 -8.20
N SER A 36 -0.03 0.46 -7.42
CA SER A 36 -0.03 0.61 -5.95
C SER A 36 0.87 1.75 -5.54
N THR A 37 0.41 2.59 -4.61
CA THR A 37 1.17 3.73 -4.09
C THR A 37 1.10 3.81 -2.57
N ALA A 38 2.17 4.30 -1.95
CA ALA A 38 2.22 4.71 -0.55
C ALA A 38 1.50 6.03 -0.28
N GLY A 39 0.99 6.72 -1.32
CA GLY A 39 0.14 7.90 -1.17
C GLY A 39 0.85 9.21 -1.49
N VAL A 40 1.54 9.30 -2.64
CA VAL A 40 2.08 10.58 -3.14
C VAL A 40 0.94 11.41 -3.74
N VAL A 41 0.23 12.15 -2.89
CA VAL A 41 -1.06 12.79 -3.23
C VAL A 41 -1.05 13.59 -4.54
N PRO A 42 -0.12 14.54 -4.78
CA PRO A 42 -0.10 15.29 -6.04
C PRO A 42 0.09 14.41 -7.28
N ALA A 43 0.87 13.32 -7.14
CA ALA A 43 1.10 12.39 -8.24
C ALA A 43 -0.08 11.43 -8.46
N MET A 44 -0.90 11.16 -7.43
CA MET A 44 -2.18 10.47 -7.62
C MET A 44 -3.14 11.30 -8.47
N ASP A 45 -3.22 12.61 -8.22
CA ASP A 45 -4.03 13.53 -9.04
C ASP A 45 -3.50 13.63 -10.48
N ARG A 46 -2.17 13.67 -10.67
CA ARG A 46 -1.56 13.60 -12.01
C ARG A 46 -1.88 12.29 -12.72
N LEU A 47 -1.82 11.15 -12.03
CA LEU A 47 -2.13 9.84 -12.62
C LEU A 47 -3.60 9.76 -13.05
N ARG A 48 -4.51 10.21 -12.16
CA ARG A 48 -5.96 10.31 -12.43
C ARG A 48 -6.24 11.05 -13.73
N ALA A 49 -5.61 12.22 -13.92
CA ALA A 49 -5.80 13.05 -15.09
C ALA A 49 -5.15 12.47 -16.37
N ALA A 50 -3.97 11.87 -16.25
CA ALA A 50 -3.18 11.46 -17.41
C ALA A 50 -3.50 10.04 -17.93
N CYS A 51 -3.74 9.09 -17.03
CA CYS A 51 -3.96 7.68 -17.37
C CYS A 51 -4.61 6.93 -16.19
N PRO A 52 -5.93 7.06 -15.99
CA PRO A 52 -6.62 6.39 -14.89
C PRO A 52 -6.61 4.88 -15.10
N VAL A 53 -6.08 4.17 -14.10
CA VAL A 53 -5.99 2.70 -14.06
C VAL A 53 -6.53 2.20 -12.72
N ALA A 54 -6.64 0.89 -12.51
CA ALA A 54 -7.02 0.40 -11.19
C ALA A 54 -5.98 0.88 -10.15
N LEU A 55 -6.45 1.36 -9.00
CA LEU A 55 -5.58 1.90 -7.95
C LEU A 55 -5.62 1.02 -6.71
N ALA A 56 -4.44 0.74 -6.19
CA ALA A 56 -4.22 0.24 -4.85
C ALA A 56 -3.47 1.29 -4.02
N VAL A 57 -3.78 1.37 -2.72
CA VAL A 57 -3.13 2.28 -1.79
C VAL A 57 -2.61 1.51 -0.58
N SER A 58 -1.32 1.60 -0.33
CA SER A 58 -0.64 1.06 0.85
C SER A 58 -0.99 1.90 2.07
N LEU A 59 -2.08 1.52 2.75
CA LEU A 59 -2.66 2.29 3.86
C LEU A 59 -1.99 1.93 5.19
N HIS A 60 -2.02 0.65 5.55
CA HIS A 60 -1.29 0.00 6.66
C HIS A 60 -1.57 0.50 8.09
N ALA A 61 -2.29 1.61 8.28
CA ALA A 61 -2.70 2.10 9.59
C ALA A 61 -4.00 2.94 9.49
N PRO A 62 -4.86 2.92 10.52
CA PRO A 62 -6.09 3.71 10.56
C PRO A 62 -5.92 5.13 11.14
N SER A 63 -4.78 5.44 11.75
CA SER A 63 -4.50 6.75 12.37
C SER A 63 -3.16 7.32 11.92
N ASP A 64 -3.03 8.64 11.88
CA ASP A 64 -1.80 9.31 11.45
C ASP A 64 -0.60 8.93 12.34
N ALA A 65 -0.78 8.89 13.66
CA ALA A 65 0.29 8.53 14.59
C ALA A 65 0.88 7.13 14.33
N LEU A 66 0.03 6.15 14.00
CA LEU A 66 0.51 4.82 13.64
C LEU A 66 1.09 4.80 12.22
N ARG A 67 0.46 5.52 11.29
CA ARG A 67 0.90 5.56 9.89
C ARG A 67 2.24 6.28 9.73
N ASP A 68 2.53 7.31 10.51
CA ASP A 68 3.82 8.01 10.52
C ASP A 68 4.98 7.07 10.86
N ARG A 69 4.72 6.06 11.69
CA ARG A 69 5.70 5.03 12.08
C ARG A 69 5.88 3.97 11.00
N LEU A 70 4.80 3.56 10.34
CA LEU A 70 4.80 2.44 9.39
C LEU A 70 5.10 2.89 7.94
N ALA A 71 4.68 4.09 7.57
CA ALA A 71 4.82 4.66 6.24
C ALA A 71 5.14 6.16 6.35
N PRO A 72 6.43 6.54 6.51
CA PRO A 72 6.86 7.92 6.81
C PRO A 72 6.39 8.99 5.82
N ILE A 73 5.97 8.60 4.61
CA ILE A 73 5.33 9.51 3.64
C ILE A 73 4.06 10.17 4.21
N ASN A 74 3.43 9.58 5.24
CA ASN A 74 2.27 10.14 5.92
C ASN A 74 2.54 11.49 6.57
N GLN A 75 3.75 11.74 7.07
CA GLN A 75 4.14 13.02 7.65
C GLN A 75 4.08 14.16 6.62
N LYS A 76 4.24 13.82 5.32
CA LYS A 76 4.10 14.76 4.21
C LYS A 76 2.67 14.81 3.67
N TYR A 77 1.99 13.67 3.60
CA TYR A 77 0.62 13.56 3.10
C TYR A 77 -0.23 12.76 4.12
N PRO A 78 -0.81 13.44 5.13
CA PRO A 78 -1.58 12.81 6.19
C PRO A 78 -2.83 12.11 5.66
N LEU A 79 -3.42 11.24 6.48
CA LEU A 79 -4.59 10.43 6.11
C LEU A 79 -5.75 11.27 5.55
N ARG A 80 -6.00 12.45 6.11
CA ARG A 80 -7.04 13.36 5.61
C ARG A 80 -6.83 13.71 4.13
N GLU A 81 -5.61 14.05 3.74
CA GLU A 81 -5.26 14.40 2.36
C GLU A 81 -5.29 13.16 1.46
N LEU A 82 -4.75 12.04 1.94
CA LEU A 82 -4.76 10.77 1.23
C LEU A 82 -6.19 10.30 0.92
N MET A 83 -7.10 10.35 1.91
CA MET A 83 -8.51 9.98 1.72
C MET A 83 -9.21 10.93 0.76
N ALA A 84 -8.91 12.23 0.80
CA ALA A 84 -9.42 13.19 -0.18
C ALA A 84 -8.94 12.88 -1.61
N ALA A 85 -7.66 12.50 -1.77
CA ALA A 85 -7.11 12.07 -3.06
C ALA A 85 -7.76 10.77 -3.55
N CYS A 86 -8.01 9.81 -2.67
CA CYS A 86 -8.72 8.57 -3.01
C CYS A 86 -10.16 8.83 -3.50
N ARG A 87 -10.90 9.73 -2.82
CA ARG A 87 -12.25 10.16 -3.26
C ARG A 87 -12.24 10.82 -4.63
N ARG A 88 -11.23 11.65 -4.90
CA ARG A 88 -11.03 12.25 -6.22
C ARG A 88 -10.73 11.17 -7.27
N TYR A 89 -9.81 10.25 -6.97
CA TYR A 89 -9.35 9.24 -7.92
C TYR A 89 -10.45 8.27 -8.34
N VAL A 90 -11.28 7.80 -7.40
CA VAL A 90 -12.30 6.78 -7.69
C VAL A 90 -13.35 7.26 -8.72
N ALA A 91 -13.56 8.58 -8.85
CA ALA A 91 -14.50 9.14 -9.82
C ALA A 91 -14.10 8.89 -11.28
N ASP A 92 -12.80 8.79 -11.58
CA ASP A 92 -12.29 8.55 -12.93
C ASP A 92 -11.65 7.16 -13.09
N ALA A 93 -11.60 6.38 -12.01
CA ALA A 93 -11.01 5.06 -12.03
C ALA A 93 -11.82 4.11 -12.92
N PRO A 94 -11.17 3.16 -13.62
CA PRO A 94 -11.87 2.16 -14.43
C PRO A 94 -12.66 1.15 -13.57
N ARG A 95 -12.43 1.15 -12.26
CA ARG A 95 -13.19 0.42 -11.25
C ARG A 95 -13.88 1.43 -10.34
N ASP A 96 -15.06 1.07 -9.87
CA ASP A 96 -15.88 1.81 -8.91
C ASP A 96 -15.35 1.71 -7.47
N PHE A 97 -14.12 1.24 -7.25
CA PHE A 97 -13.51 1.14 -5.92
C PHE A 97 -11.99 1.26 -5.92
N ILE A 98 -11.44 1.71 -4.79
CA ILE A 98 -10.01 1.65 -4.45
C ILE A 98 -9.71 0.34 -3.70
N THR A 99 -8.54 -0.26 -3.95
CA THR A 99 -8.05 -1.37 -3.12
C THR A 99 -7.11 -0.85 -2.04
N PHE A 100 -7.49 -0.93 -0.77
CA PHE A 100 -6.57 -0.63 0.32
C PHE A 100 -5.74 -1.86 0.68
N GLU A 101 -4.43 -1.75 0.55
CA GLU A 101 -3.47 -2.76 1.00
C GLU A 101 -3.12 -2.50 2.47
N TYR A 102 -3.24 -3.54 3.29
CA TYR A 102 -3.03 -3.45 4.73
C TYR A 102 -2.19 -4.62 5.22
N VAL A 103 -0.92 -4.34 5.55
CA VAL A 103 -0.05 -5.33 6.18
C VAL A 103 -0.50 -5.55 7.61
N LEU A 104 -0.56 -6.81 8.05
CA LEU A 104 -0.90 -7.17 9.43
C LEU A 104 0.36 -7.55 10.20
N LEU A 105 0.68 -6.72 11.18
CA LEU A 105 1.84 -6.79 12.06
C LEU A 105 1.35 -7.10 13.48
N ASP A 106 1.87 -8.18 14.06
CA ASP A 106 1.43 -8.71 15.36
C ASP A 106 1.52 -7.64 16.44
N ALA A 107 0.42 -7.39 17.14
CA ALA A 107 0.29 -6.42 18.23
C ALA A 107 0.63 -4.96 17.87
N VAL A 108 0.76 -4.62 16.59
CA VAL A 108 1.07 -3.26 16.13
C VAL A 108 -0.15 -2.63 15.47
N ASN A 109 -0.75 -3.31 14.49
CA ASN A 109 -1.84 -2.73 13.68
C ASN A 109 -2.96 -3.73 13.38
N ASP A 110 -3.05 -4.84 14.10
CA ASP A 110 -3.90 -6.00 13.82
C ASP A 110 -5.04 -6.22 14.84
N SER A 111 -5.28 -5.24 15.72
CA SER A 111 -6.37 -5.30 16.69
C SER A 111 -7.75 -5.09 16.04
N PRO A 112 -8.83 -5.61 16.65
CA PRO A 112 -10.20 -5.34 16.19
C PRO A 112 -10.59 -3.87 16.27
N ALA A 113 -9.99 -3.11 17.18
CA ALA A 113 -10.19 -1.66 17.28
C ALA A 113 -9.67 -0.97 16.01
N HIS A 114 -8.47 -1.31 15.56
CA HIS A 114 -7.90 -0.78 14.31
C HIS A 114 -8.78 -1.09 13.09
N ALA A 115 -9.38 -2.29 13.02
CA ALA A 115 -10.32 -2.63 11.95
C ALA A 115 -11.57 -1.73 11.96
N ARG A 116 -12.12 -1.40 13.14
CA ARG A 116 -13.26 -0.47 13.24
C ARG A 116 -12.88 0.96 12.86
N GLU A 117 -11.68 1.40 13.25
CA GLU A 117 -11.16 2.70 12.86
C GLU A 117 -10.96 2.79 11.33
N LEU A 118 -10.50 1.72 10.68
CA LEU A 118 -10.45 1.65 9.20
C LEU A 118 -11.83 1.82 8.56
N LEU A 119 -12.87 1.17 9.11
CA LEU A 119 -14.24 1.34 8.62
C LEU A 119 -14.73 2.79 8.73
N ALA A 120 -14.36 3.47 9.82
CA ALA A 120 -14.67 4.88 10.01
C ALA A 120 -13.90 5.77 9.03
N LEU A 121 -12.58 5.56 8.90
CA LEU A 121 -11.69 6.33 8.02
C LEU A 121 -12.12 6.25 6.54
N THR A 122 -12.56 5.07 6.11
CA THR A 122 -12.88 4.77 4.70
C THR A 122 -14.37 4.82 4.40
N ARG A 123 -15.19 5.34 5.33
CA ARG A 123 -16.66 5.33 5.24
C ARG A 123 -17.17 5.84 3.88
N ASP A 124 -16.66 6.99 3.44
CA ASP A 124 -17.14 7.70 2.25
C ASP A 124 -16.33 7.36 0.99
N ILE A 125 -15.59 6.25 1.00
CA ILE A 125 -14.78 5.79 -0.13
C ILE A 125 -15.29 4.41 -0.54
N PRO A 126 -15.76 4.23 -1.78
CA PRO A 126 -15.94 2.91 -2.35
C PRO A 126 -14.60 2.17 -2.35
N CYS A 127 -14.48 1.15 -1.52
CA CYS A 127 -13.21 0.46 -1.34
C CYS A 127 -13.39 -1.00 -0.94
N LYS A 128 -12.35 -1.76 -1.21
CA LYS A 128 -12.14 -3.09 -0.65
C LYS A 128 -10.80 -3.17 0.06
N PHE A 129 -10.68 -4.09 1.00
CA PHE A 129 -9.43 -4.34 1.71
C PHE A 129 -8.74 -5.59 1.20
N ASN A 130 -7.43 -5.49 1.04
CA ASN A 130 -6.56 -6.62 0.81
C ASN A 130 -5.57 -6.72 1.98
N LEU A 131 -5.86 -7.63 2.90
CA LEU A 131 -5.04 -7.93 4.07
C LEU A 131 -3.83 -8.76 3.65
N ILE A 132 -2.65 -8.37 4.13
CA ILE A 132 -1.38 -8.98 3.79
C ILE A 132 -0.73 -9.41 5.11
N PRO A 133 -0.81 -10.69 5.50
CA PRO A 133 -0.04 -11.21 6.62
C PRO A 133 1.44 -10.89 6.37
N PHE A 134 2.12 -10.31 7.36
CA PHE A 134 3.51 -9.93 7.21
C PHE A 134 4.41 -11.15 6.99
N ASN A 135 5.37 -11.02 6.08
CA ASN A 135 6.40 -12.02 5.84
C ASN A 135 7.70 -11.52 6.47
N PRO A 136 8.19 -12.20 7.52
CA PRO A 136 9.36 -11.73 8.26
C PRO A 136 10.61 -11.77 7.39
N PHE A 137 11.53 -10.85 7.66
CA PHE A 137 12.88 -10.82 7.10
C PHE A 137 13.85 -10.31 8.18
N ALA A 138 15.14 -10.62 8.00
CA ALA A 138 16.17 -10.26 8.99
C ALA A 138 16.21 -8.74 9.22
N GLY A 139 16.09 -8.32 10.49
CA GLY A 139 16.16 -6.92 10.89
C GLY A 139 14.86 -6.12 10.74
N ALA A 140 13.72 -6.75 10.41
CA ALA A 140 12.45 -6.06 10.22
C ALA A 140 11.88 -5.42 11.49
N GLY A 141 12.17 -5.97 12.67
CA GLY A 141 11.61 -5.49 13.95
C GLY A 141 10.11 -5.74 14.13
N PHE A 142 9.46 -6.45 13.20
CA PHE A 142 8.04 -6.79 13.23
C PHE A 142 7.82 -8.30 13.10
N SER A 143 6.66 -8.76 13.57
CA SER A 143 6.24 -10.16 13.52
C SER A 143 4.94 -10.33 12.76
N ARG A 144 4.75 -11.52 12.18
CA ARG A 144 3.51 -11.90 11.50
C ARG A 144 2.38 -12.04 12.50
N SER A 145 1.27 -11.35 12.28
CA SER A 145 0.04 -11.52 13.08
C SER A 145 -0.41 -12.99 13.13
N ARG A 146 -0.89 -13.40 14.30
CA ARG A 146 -1.46 -14.74 14.49
C ARG A 146 -2.64 -14.99 13.55
N PRO A 147 -2.83 -16.22 13.02
CA PRO A 147 -3.94 -16.51 12.11
C PRO A 147 -5.32 -16.12 12.64
N ALA A 148 -5.57 -16.31 13.94
CA ALA A 148 -6.81 -15.92 14.60
C ALA A 148 -7.01 -14.39 14.61
N ALA A 149 -5.95 -13.60 14.82
CA ALA A 149 -6.02 -12.14 14.76
C ALA A 149 -6.33 -11.66 13.33
N VAL A 150 -5.67 -12.25 12.32
CA VAL A 150 -5.94 -11.98 10.90
C VAL A 150 -7.40 -12.28 10.54
N GLN A 151 -7.92 -13.42 11.01
CA GLN A 151 -9.30 -13.81 10.77
C GLN A 151 -10.27 -12.84 11.45
N HIS A 152 -10.06 -12.53 12.73
CA HIS A 152 -10.96 -11.65 13.46
C HIS A 152 -10.95 -10.22 12.89
N PHE A 153 -9.78 -9.70 12.50
CA PHE A 153 -9.66 -8.41 11.80
C PHE A 153 -10.46 -8.40 10.49
N ARG A 154 -10.33 -9.48 9.69
CA ARG A 154 -11.09 -9.67 8.45
C ARG A 154 -12.60 -9.70 8.73
N ASP A 155 -13.03 -10.43 9.74
CA ASP A 155 -14.45 -10.60 10.06
C ASP A 155 -15.08 -9.26 10.47
N VAL A 156 -14.37 -8.43 11.25
CA VAL A 156 -14.82 -7.06 11.58
C VAL A 156 -15.04 -6.23 10.33
N LEU A 157 -14.10 -6.27 9.37
CA LEU A 157 -14.24 -5.50 8.12
C LEU A 157 -15.41 -6.00 7.25
N ILE A 158 -15.61 -7.32 7.16
CA ILE A 158 -16.71 -7.93 6.42
C ILE A 158 -18.05 -7.60 7.05
N GLN A 159 -18.17 -7.71 8.37
CA GLN A 159 -19.37 -7.33 9.13
C GLN A 159 -19.66 -5.83 9.00
N GLY A 160 -18.62 -5.01 8.84
CA GLY A 160 -18.72 -3.59 8.48
C GLY A 160 -19.10 -3.30 7.02
N GLY A 161 -19.49 -4.32 6.24
CA GLY A 161 -19.94 -4.19 4.86
C GLY A 161 -18.82 -4.05 3.82
N ARG A 162 -17.56 -4.35 4.18
CA ARG A 162 -16.42 -4.20 3.27
C ARG A 162 -15.95 -5.54 2.72
N VAL A 163 -15.83 -5.60 1.38
CA VAL A 163 -15.17 -6.72 0.72
C VAL A 163 -13.72 -6.79 1.21
N THR A 164 -13.36 -7.92 1.80
CA THR A 164 -12.04 -8.10 2.41
C THR A 164 -11.45 -9.45 2.05
N THR A 165 -10.29 -9.41 1.40
CA THR A 165 -9.51 -10.60 1.03
C THR A 165 -8.23 -10.65 1.84
N THR A 166 -7.80 -11.85 2.22
CA THR A 166 -6.46 -12.09 2.78
C THR A 166 -5.59 -12.69 1.68
N ARG A 167 -4.44 -12.08 1.37
CA ARG A 167 -3.48 -12.68 0.44
C ARG A 167 -2.98 -13.99 1.01
N LYS A 168 -3.07 -15.06 0.22
CA LYS A 168 -2.31 -16.27 0.46
C LYS A 168 -0.84 -15.97 0.18
N THR A 169 0.03 -16.31 1.12
CA THR A 169 1.45 -16.18 0.90
C THR A 169 1.89 -17.12 -0.22
N ARG A 170 2.62 -16.60 -1.21
CA ARG A 170 3.19 -17.35 -2.33
C ARG A 170 4.66 -16.94 -2.43
N GLY A 171 5.58 -17.89 -2.48
CA GLY A 171 7.01 -17.62 -2.67
C GLY A 171 7.81 -17.29 -1.41
N ASP A 172 7.32 -17.63 -0.20
CA ASP A 172 8.10 -17.51 1.04
C ASP A 172 9.36 -18.36 1.02
N ASP A 173 9.34 -19.45 0.26
CA ASP A 173 10.45 -20.38 0.04
C ASP A 173 11.59 -19.79 -0.81
N ILE A 174 11.36 -18.66 -1.51
CA ILE A 174 12.31 -18.05 -2.44
C ILE A 174 12.46 -16.52 -2.29
N ASP A 175 12.09 -15.95 -1.14
CA ASP A 175 12.15 -14.50 -0.87
C ASP A 175 11.43 -13.60 -1.91
N ALA A 176 10.44 -14.16 -2.63
CA ALA A 176 9.74 -13.45 -3.71
C ALA A 176 8.45 -12.77 -3.25
N ALA A 177 8.12 -12.84 -1.96
CA ALA A 177 6.87 -12.27 -1.47
C ALA A 177 6.91 -10.72 -1.42
N CYS A 178 5.73 -10.09 -1.37
CA CYS A 178 5.64 -8.63 -1.34
C CYS A 178 6.40 -8.04 -0.13
N GLY A 179 7.42 -7.21 -0.40
CA GLY A 179 8.29 -6.61 0.62
C GLY A 179 9.63 -7.33 0.81
N GLN A 180 9.81 -8.54 0.26
CA GLN A 180 11.05 -9.31 0.34
C GLN A 180 11.95 -9.17 -0.88
N LEU A 181 11.54 -8.39 -1.89
CA LEU A 181 12.35 -8.05 -3.05
C LEU A 181 13.48 -7.10 -2.64
N ALA A 182 14.48 -7.66 -1.96
CA ALA A 182 15.76 -7.04 -1.68
C ALA A 182 16.71 -7.43 -2.81
N GLY A 183 16.61 -6.76 -3.96
CA GLY A 183 17.72 -6.78 -4.91
C GLY A 183 19.03 -6.37 -4.20
N ARG A 184 20.19 -6.66 -4.80
CA ARG A 184 21.47 -6.09 -4.31
C ARG A 184 21.49 -4.59 -4.62
N VAL A 185 20.95 -3.78 -3.71
CA VAL A 185 20.94 -2.32 -3.83
C VAL A 185 22.17 -1.77 -3.13
N GLU A 186 23.11 -1.21 -3.89
CA GLU A 186 24.18 -0.37 -3.33
C GLU A 186 23.58 0.96 -2.88
N ASP A 187 23.44 1.14 -1.57
CA ASP A 187 23.03 2.43 -1.00
C ASP A 187 24.16 3.46 -1.14
N LYS A 188 24.18 4.16 -2.28
CA LYS A 188 25.13 5.25 -2.54
C LYS A 188 24.93 6.47 -1.64
N THR A 189 23.86 6.52 -0.82
CA THR A 189 23.58 7.67 0.06
C THR A 189 24.27 7.60 1.42
N ARG A 190 24.95 6.49 1.77
CA ARG A 190 25.66 6.28 3.05
C ARG A 190 24.84 6.65 4.30
N ARG A 191 23.50 6.61 4.21
CA ARG A 191 22.62 7.06 5.30
C ARG A 191 22.78 6.21 6.57
N ARG A 192 23.12 4.93 6.41
CA ARG A 192 23.45 4.04 7.54
C ARG A 192 24.68 4.49 8.32
N GLU A 193 25.69 5.08 7.67
CA GLU A 193 26.92 5.55 8.33
C GLU A 193 26.69 6.84 9.13
N ARG A 194 25.77 7.70 8.70
CA ARG A 194 25.44 8.96 9.41
C ARG A 194 24.65 8.76 10.71
N GLY A 195 23.97 7.62 10.90
CA GLY A 195 23.23 7.31 12.12
C GLY A 195 24.11 6.85 13.28
N ILE A 196 25.23 6.19 12.99
CA ILE A 196 26.13 5.59 14.00
C ILE A 196 26.95 6.67 14.73
N LEU A 197 27.29 7.77 14.05
CA LEU A 197 28.09 8.87 14.61
C LEU A 197 27.36 9.75 15.63
N ARG A 198 26.03 9.62 15.80
CA ARG A 198 25.25 10.43 16.77
C ARG A 198 25.01 9.75 18.13
N THR A 199 25.41 8.50 18.30
CA THR A 199 25.19 7.74 19.55
C THR A 199 26.47 7.67 20.41
N VAL A 200 27.58 8.29 19.97
CA VAL A 200 28.88 8.26 20.66
C VAL A 200 29.41 9.67 20.95
N ALA A 201 28.53 10.63 21.19
CA ALA A 201 28.90 11.97 21.67
C ALA A 201 28.05 12.33 22.88
#